data_AF-A0A8H6RXM4-F1
#
_entry.id   AF-A0A8H6RXM4-F1
#
_cell.length_a   1.000
_cell.length_b   1.000
_cell.length_c   1.000
_cell.angle_alpha   90.00
_cell.angle_beta   90.00
_cell.angle_gamma   90.00
#
_symmetry.space_group_name_H-M   'P 1'
#
loop_
_entity.id
_entity.type
_entity.pdbx_description
1 polymer ?
#
loop_
_entity_poly.entity_id
_entity_poly.type
_entity_poly.pdbx_seq_one_letter_code
_entity_poly.pdbx_strand_id
1 'polypeptide(L)'
;MVCLRQQLSAALLATFGLAQIAASAPTSSNASAPVPIAIGGKEADISKDFIRLMLPEYDVVHVVNSAPNGIYEFPPLVTGEYSIPVSGLGSNVNSPSPKVPKAIFIGGGFSQWEINKMYNTYAEVQAVPA
;
A
#
# COMPACT_ATOMS: atom_id res chain seq x y z
N MET A 1 -29.19 45.09 48.85
CA MET A 1 -29.91 43.83 49.17
C MET A 1 -28.88 42.79 49.55
N VAL A 2 -29.04 42.13 50.70
CA VAL A 2 -28.13 41.09 51.22
C VAL A 2 -28.96 39.93 51.75
N CYS A 3 -28.76 38.74 51.19
CA CYS A 3 -29.18 37.41 51.67
C CYS A 3 -28.14 36.44 51.07
N LEU A 4 -27.30 35.63 51.73
CA LEU A 4 -27.18 35.06 53.09
C LEU A 4 -28.08 33.84 53.42
N ARG A 5 -27.42 32.65 53.50
CA ARG A 5 -27.89 31.34 54.04
C ARG A 5 -29.00 30.66 53.20
N GLN A 6 -29.25 29.33 53.19
CA GLN A 6 -28.61 28.08 53.67
C GLN A 6 -29.20 26.93 52.77
N GLN A 7 -28.78 25.65 52.71
CA GLN A 7 -27.90 24.79 53.53
C GLN A 7 -27.22 23.68 52.65
N LEU A 8 -26.79 22.57 53.29
CA LEU A 8 -26.18 21.33 52.77
C LEU A 8 -27.11 20.44 51.91
N SER A 9 -26.51 19.64 51.03
CA SER A 9 -26.74 18.17 51.02
C SER A 9 -25.57 17.41 50.37
N ALA A 10 -25.29 16.18 50.80
CA ALA A 10 -24.14 15.38 50.36
C ALA A 10 -24.57 14.04 49.74
N ALA A 11 -23.97 13.67 48.60
CA ALA A 11 -23.88 12.31 48.03
C ALA A 11 -22.96 12.40 46.79
N LEU A 12 -21.79 11.77 46.80
CA LEU A 12 -21.56 10.37 46.41
C LEU A 12 -21.73 10.13 44.89
N LEU A 13 -20.59 10.10 44.17
CA LEU A 13 -20.40 9.27 42.98
C LEU A 13 -18.89 9.14 42.72
N ALA A 14 -18.32 8.02 43.15
CA ALA A 14 -16.94 7.65 42.83
C ALA A 14 -16.85 7.30 41.34
N THR A 15 -16.28 8.19 40.54
CA THR A 15 -15.95 7.90 39.14
C THR A 15 -14.64 7.12 39.12
N PHE A 16 -14.73 5.82 38.79
CA PHE A 16 -13.58 4.98 38.53
C PHE A 16 -12.81 5.51 37.30
N GLY A 17 -11.78 6.30 37.57
CA GLY A 17 -10.80 6.70 36.56
C GLY A 17 -9.98 5.48 36.13
N LEU A 18 -10.36 4.86 35.02
CA LEU A 18 -9.53 3.87 34.31
C LEU A 18 -8.19 4.52 33.95
N ALA A 19 -7.16 4.23 34.74
CA ALA A 19 -5.79 4.58 34.39
C ALA A 19 -5.45 3.94 33.04
N GLN A 20 -5.13 4.76 32.05
CA GLN A 20 -4.80 4.25 30.72
C GLN A 20 -3.48 3.48 30.79
N ILE A 21 -3.57 2.17 30.60
CA ILE A 21 -2.41 1.35 30.26
C ILE A 21 -2.04 1.73 28.83
N ALA A 22 -1.11 2.68 28.71
CA ALA A 22 -0.44 2.95 27.46
C ALA A 22 0.32 1.67 27.07
N ALA A 23 -0.25 0.90 26.15
CA ALA A 23 0.41 -0.26 25.58
C ALA A 23 1.60 0.25 24.76
N SER A 24 2.79 0.20 25.34
CA SER A 24 4.06 0.47 24.68
C SER A 24 4.26 -0.56 23.56
N ALA A 25 3.75 -0.26 22.37
CA ALA A 25 4.02 -1.07 21.19
C ALA A 25 5.54 -1.15 20.99
N PRO A 26 6.11 -2.34 20.77
CA PRO A 26 7.54 -2.50 20.59
C PRO A 26 7.96 -1.72 19.35
N THR A 27 8.59 -0.56 19.57
CA THR A 27 9.15 0.25 18.49
C THR A 27 10.47 -0.39 18.06
N SER A 28 10.36 -1.44 17.27
CA SER A 28 11.48 -2.11 16.59
C SER A 28 12.06 -1.15 15.55
N SER A 29 12.86 -0.20 16.02
CA SER A 29 13.46 0.89 15.24
C SER A 29 14.64 0.40 14.40
N ASN A 30 14.35 -0.51 13.47
CA ASN A 30 15.09 -0.72 12.23
C ASN A 30 14.07 -0.69 11.08
N ALA A 31 13.40 0.47 10.95
CA ALA A 31 12.45 0.71 9.88
C ALA A 31 13.19 0.85 8.54
N SER A 32 13.46 -0.29 7.89
CA SER A 32 13.84 -0.30 6.49
C SER A 32 12.81 0.46 5.68
N ALA A 33 13.25 1.20 4.66
CA ALA A 33 12.33 1.83 3.72
C ALA A 33 11.42 0.76 3.08
N PRO A 34 10.13 1.03 2.86
CA PRO A 34 9.20 0.08 2.25
C PRO A 34 9.71 -0.42 0.91
N VAL A 35 9.52 -1.71 0.64
CA VAL A 35 10.00 -2.37 -0.59
C VAL A 35 9.09 -1.95 -1.75
N PRO A 36 9.60 -1.28 -2.81
CA PRO A 36 8.79 -0.88 -3.95
C PRO A 36 8.39 -2.11 -4.79
N ILE A 37 7.11 -2.29 -5.07
CA ILE A 37 6.56 -3.40 -5.86
C ILE A 37 5.55 -2.90 -6.89
N ALA A 38 5.45 -3.61 -8.01
CA ALA A 38 4.38 -3.42 -8.98
C ALA A 38 3.36 -4.56 -8.90
N ILE A 39 2.11 -4.27 -9.25
CA ILE A 39 1.06 -5.29 -9.33
C ILE A 39 0.31 -5.23 -10.66
N GLY A 40 -0.14 -6.39 -11.14
CA GLY A 40 -1.17 -6.52 -12.15
C GLY A 40 -2.48 -6.99 -11.52
N GLY A 41 -3.55 -6.21 -11.63
CA GLY A 41 -4.88 -6.60 -11.20
C GLY A 41 -5.98 -5.84 -11.96
N LYS A 42 -6.87 -6.57 -12.65
CA LYS A 42 -7.93 -5.96 -13.47
C LYS A 42 -8.88 -5.06 -12.67
N GLU A 43 -9.25 -5.50 -11.48
CA GLU A 43 -10.17 -4.76 -10.62
C GLU A 43 -9.45 -3.65 -9.86
N ALA A 44 -9.82 -2.40 -10.14
CA ALA A 44 -9.22 -1.22 -9.55
C ALA A 44 -9.45 -1.13 -8.04
N ASP A 45 -10.62 -1.56 -7.55
CA ASP A 45 -10.94 -1.50 -6.12
C ASP A 45 -10.18 -2.56 -5.30
N ILE A 46 -10.02 -3.77 -5.83
CA ILE A 46 -9.12 -4.79 -5.25
C ILE A 46 -7.68 -4.25 -5.20
N SER A 47 -7.24 -3.55 -6.25
CA SER A 47 -5.91 -2.93 -6.28
C SER A 47 -5.73 -1.84 -5.22
N LYS A 48 -6.76 -1.00 -4.96
CA LYS A 48 -6.77 0.00 -3.88
C LYS A 48 -6.68 -0.64 -2.49
N ASP A 49 -7.45 -1.69 -2.25
CA ASP A 49 -7.40 -2.43 -0.99
C ASP A 49 -6.04 -3.12 -0.80
N PHE A 50 -5.46 -3.68 -1.85
CA PHE A 50 -4.11 -4.26 -1.83
C PHE A 50 -3.04 -3.22 -1.48
N ILE A 51 -3.07 -2.03 -2.11
CA ILE A 51 -2.18 -0.91 -1.77
C ILE A 51 -2.23 -0.58 -0.26
N ARG A 52 -3.43 -0.54 0.33
CA ARG A 52 -3.62 -0.25 1.77
C ARG A 52 -3.11 -1.37 2.67
N LEU A 53 -3.33 -2.63 2.29
CA LEU A 53 -2.98 -3.81 3.08
C LEU A 53 -1.48 -4.18 3.04
N MET A 54 -0.73 -3.61 2.11
CA MET A 54 0.71 -3.86 1.93
C MET A 54 1.61 -2.96 2.79
N LEU A 55 1.04 -1.99 3.51
CA LEU A 55 1.77 -1.09 4.40
C LEU A 55 1.95 -1.68 5.81
N PRO A 56 3.07 -1.40 6.50
CA PRO A 56 4.17 -0.53 6.08
C PRO A 56 5.28 -1.21 5.26
N GLU A 57 5.29 -2.53 5.09
CA GLU A 57 6.45 -3.27 4.56
C GLU A 57 6.71 -3.04 3.07
N TYR A 58 5.66 -2.83 2.28
CA TYR A 58 5.73 -2.66 0.83
C TYR A 58 5.09 -1.35 0.38
N ASP A 59 5.69 -0.74 -0.64
CA ASP A 59 5.15 0.41 -1.36
C ASP A 59 4.70 -0.08 -2.74
N VAL A 60 3.39 -0.08 -3.00
CA VAL A 60 2.87 -0.42 -4.32
C VAL A 60 3.05 0.79 -5.23
N VAL A 61 4.16 0.80 -5.95
CA VAL A 61 4.61 1.95 -6.77
C VAL A 61 3.87 2.04 -8.09
N HIS A 62 3.43 0.90 -8.64
CA HIS A 62 2.86 0.82 -9.98
C HIS A 62 1.76 -0.25 -10.06
N VAL A 63 0.63 0.08 -10.69
CA VAL A 63 -0.51 -0.84 -10.89
C VAL A 63 -0.87 -0.92 -12.37
N VAL A 64 -0.94 -2.13 -12.91
CA VAL A 64 -1.44 -2.43 -14.26
C VAL A 64 -2.85 -3.03 -14.15
N ASN A 65 -3.84 -2.35 -14.73
CA ASN A 65 -5.26 -2.76 -14.64
C ASN A 65 -5.82 -3.44 -15.91
N SER A 66 -5.02 -3.64 -16.95
CA SER A 66 -5.45 -4.34 -18.16
C SER A 66 -4.29 -5.05 -18.85
N ALA A 67 -4.60 -6.12 -19.61
CA ALA A 67 -3.57 -6.88 -20.32
C ALA A 67 -2.92 -6.10 -21.48
N PRO A 68 -3.67 -5.29 -22.26
CA PRO A 68 -3.06 -4.37 -23.23
C PRO A 68 -2.06 -3.42 -22.58
N ASN A 69 -2.42 -2.83 -21.42
CA ASN A 69 -1.54 -1.95 -20.67
C ASN A 69 -0.28 -2.71 -20.20
N GLY A 70 -0.42 -3.91 -19.64
CA GLY A 70 0.71 -4.71 -19.15
C GLY A 70 1.75 -5.08 -20.22
N ILE A 71 1.33 -5.22 -21.48
CA ILE A 71 2.26 -5.42 -22.61
C ILE A 71 3.20 -4.23 -22.81
N TYR A 72 2.76 -3.00 -22.49
CA TYR A 72 3.57 -1.78 -22.63
C TYR A 72 4.21 -1.33 -21.30
N GLU A 73 3.54 -1.53 -20.17
CA GLU A 73 3.97 -1.02 -18.87
C GLU A 73 4.96 -1.95 -18.16
N PHE A 74 4.85 -3.29 -18.29
CA PHE A 74 5.78 -4.21 -17.63
C PHE A 74 7.20 -4.29 -18.23
N PRO A 75 7.44 -4.22 -19.56
CA PRO A 75 8.79 -4.31 -20.11
C PRO A 75 9.81 -3.35 -19.46
N PRO A 76 9.56 -2.02 -19.34
CA PRO A 76 10.52 -1.11 -18.70
C PRO A 76 10.70 -1.41 -17.21
N LEU A 77 9.64 -1.84 -16.51
CA LEU A 77 9.71 -2.19 -15.08
C LEU A 77 10.60 -3.43 -14.84
N VAL A 78 10.61 -4.38 -15.78
CA VAL A 78 11.47 -5.59 -15.72
C VAL A 78 12.93 -5.27 -16.05
N THR A 79 13.20 -4.29 -16.91
CA THR A 79 14.58 -3.85 -17.22
C THR A 79 15.17 -2.90 -16.17
N GLY A 80 14.47 -2.63 -15.07
CA GLY A 80 14.93 -1.75 -14.00
C GLY A 80 14.71 -0.26 -14.25
N GLU A 81 13.85 0.08 -15.20
CA GLU A 81 13.34 1.45 -15.40
C GLU A 81 12.03 1.67 -14.62
N TYR A 82 11.55 2.91 -14.60
CA TYR A 82 10.22 3.22 -14.07
C TYR A 82 9.30 3.68 -15.21
N SER A 83 8.00 3.45 -15.03
CA SER A 83 6.94 4.00 -15.86
C SER A 83 5.85 4.60 -14.97
N ILE A 84 5.09 5.56 -15.53
CA ILE A 84 3.95 6.19 -14.84
C ILE A 84 2.71 5.31 -15.06
N PRO A 85 2.00 4.87 -14.00
CA PRO A 85 0.89 3.94 -14.14
C PRO A 85 -0.29 4.53 -14.92
N VAL A 86 -0.65 3.92 -16.06
CA VAL A 86 -1.83 4.29 -16.86
C VAL A 86 -3.13 4.09 -16.08
N SER A 87 -3.12 3.18 -15.10
CA SER A 87 -4.24 2.96 -14.17
C SER A 87 -4.57 4.14 -13.25
N GLY A 88 -3.65 5.10 -13.10
CA GLY A 88 -3.76 6.15 -12.09
C GLY A 88 -3.63 5.66 -10.63
N LEU A 89 -3.14 4.42 -10.42
CA LEU A 89 -2.94 3.81 -9.11
C LEU A 89 -1.48 3.46 -8.84
N GLY A 90 -1.08 3.58 -7.57
CA GLY A 90 0.29 3.38 -7.08
C GLY A 90 1.01 4.70 -6.77
N SER A 91 2.09 4.63 -6.00
CA SER A 91 2.77 5.85 -5.51
C SER A 91 3.56 6.62 -6.59
N ASN A 92 3.89 6.01 -7.74
CA ASN A 92 4.59 6.70 -8.83
C ASN A 92 3.72 7.72 -9.59
N VAL A 93 2.38 7.62 -9.54
CA VAL A 93 1.46 8.37 -10.42
C VAL A 93 1.71 9.89 -10.43
N ASN A 94 2.03 10.46 -9.27
CA ASN A 94 2.33 11.89 -9.11
C ASN A 94 3.67 12.12 -8.38
N SER A 95 4.59 11.14 -8.42
CA SER A 95 5.86 11.25 -7.69
C SER A 95 6.86 12.14 -8.45
N PRO A 96 7.48 13.16 -7.82
CA PRO A 96 8.62 13.87 -8.40
C PRO A 96 9.89 13.02 -8.44
N SER A 97 9.89 11.88 -7.76
CA SER A 97 10.98 10.88 -7.76
C SER A 97 10.38 9.47 -7.82
N PRO A 98 9.94 9.01 -9.01
CA PRO A 98 9.39 7.67 -9.19
C PRO A 98 10.38 6.58 -8.79
N LYS A 99 9.87 5.48 -8.24
CA LYS A 99 10.64 4.32 -7.80
C LYS A 99 10.52 3.18 -8.80
N VAL A 100 11.64 2.52 -9.06
CA VAL A 100 11.68 1.25 -9.80
C VAL A 100 11.18 0.12 -8.88
N PRO A 101 10.22 -0.73 -9.30
CA PRO A 101 9.76 -1.86 -8.52
C PRO A 101 10.85 -2.96 -8.45
N LYS A 102 10.97 -3.61 -7.29
CA LYS A 102 11.86 -4.76 -7.08
C LYS A 102 11.20 -6.11 -7.35
N ALA A 103 9.88 -6.15 -7.45
CA ALA A 103 9.09 -7.33 -7.76
C ALA A 103 7.79 -6.93 -8.48
N ILE A 104 7.25 -7.86 -9.27
CA ILE A 104 5.98 -7.70 -9.99
C ILE A 104 5.08 -8.90 -9.63
N PHE A 105 3.89 -8.63 -9.07
CA PHE A 105 2.90 -9.66 -8.75
C PHE A 105 1.70 -9.56 -9.68
N ILE A 106 1.33 -10.65 -10.36
CA ILE A 106 0.17 -10.67 -11.26
C ILE A 106 -0.95 -11.51 -10.62
N GLY A 107 -2.08 -10.87 -10.34
CA GLY A 107 -3.25 -11.52 -9.75
C GLY A 107 -4.05 -12.36 -10.75
N GLY A 108 -4.78 -13.35 -10.24
CA GLY A 108 -5.53 -14.34 -11.05
C GLY A 108 -6.73 -13.82 -11.87
N GLY A 109 -6.93 -12.49 -11.96
CA GLY A 109 -7.94 -11.89 -12.84
C GLY A 109 -7.54 -11.91 -14.33
N PHE A 110 -6.26 -12.13 -14.64
CA PHE A 110 -5.78 -12.33 -16.00
C PHE A 110 -5.84 -13.81 -16.39
N SER A 111 -6.31 -14.09 -17.61
CA SER A 111 -6.19 -15.41 -18.22
C SER A 111 -4.73 -15.77 -18.48
N GLN A 112 -4.41 -17.06 -18.54
CA GLN A 112 -3.05 -17.51 -18.86
C GLN A 112 -2.53 -16.96 -20.19
N TRP A 113 -3.42 -16.75 -21.18
CA TRP A 113 -3.05 -16.15 -22.47
C TRP A 113 -2.64 -14.67 -22.32
N GLU A 114 -3.37 -13.88 -21.53
CA GLU A 114 -3.01 -12.50 -21.21
C GLU A 114 -1.68 -12.45 -20.45
N ILE A 115 -1.49 -13.31 -19.46
CA ILE A 115 -0.26 -13.42 -18.67
C ILE A 115 0.93 -13.77 -19.59
N ASN A 116 0.79 -14.76 -20.45
CA ASN A 116 1.83 -15.14 -21.41
C ASN A 116 2.13 -14.00 -22.41
N LYS A 117 1.13 -13.21 -22.82
CA LYS A 117 1.34 -12.04 -23.69
C LYS A 117 2.12 -10.93 -22.99
N MET A 118 1.85 -10.70 -21.70
CA MET A 118 2.63 -9.77 -20.89
C MET A 118 4.08 -10.26 -20.79
N TYR A 119 4.34 -11.47 -20.27
CA TYR A 119 5.70 -12.01 -20.10
C TYR A 119 6.52 -12.17 -21.40
N ASN A 120 5.92 -12.70 -22.47
CA ASN A 120 6.67 -13.01 -23.70
C ASN A 120 7.18 -11.76 -24.44
N THR A 121 6.77 -10.57 -24.03
CA THR A 121 7.27 -9.29 -24.59
C THR A 121 8.71 -9.00 -24.14
N TYR A 122 9.18 -9.62 -23.05
CA TYR A 122 10.52 -9.40 -22.46
C TYR A 122 11.20 -10.72 -22.02
N ALA A 123 10.87 -11.84 -22.66
CA ALA A 123 11.46 -13.15 -22.36
C ALA A 123 12.98 -13.22 -22.63
N GLU A 124 13.54 -12.28 -23.40
CA GLU A 124 14.99 -12.14 -23.62
C GLU A 124 15.73 -11.53 -22.40
N VAL A 125 15.01 -10.98 -21.41
CA VAL A 125 15.58 -10.23 -20.27
C VAL A 125 15.83 -11.11 -19.04
N GLN A 126 15.16 -12.26 -18.92
CA GLN A 126 15.26 -13.13 -17.73
C GLN A 126 16.36 -14.20 -17.83
N ALA A 127 17.62 -13.77 -17.73
CA ALA A 127 18.64 -14.61 -17.09
C ALA A 127 18.50 -14.48 -15.57
N VAL A 128 17.73 -15.39 -14.94
CA VAL A 128 17.72 -15.51 -13.47
C VAL A 128 19.07 -16.08 -13.04
N PRO A 129 19.90 -15.38 -12.25
CA PRO A 129 21.11 -15.98 -11.69
C PRO A 129 20.71 -17.08 -10.71
N ALA A 130 21.38 -18.23 -10.83
CA ALA A 130 21.17 -19.43 -10.01
C ALA A 130 21.74 -19.30 -8.59
#